data_AF-A0A9X5CM50-F1
#
_entry.id   AF-A0A9X5CM50-F1
#
_cell.length_a   1.000
_cell.length_b   1.000
_cell.length_c   1.000
_cell.angle_alpha   90.00
_cell.angle_beta   90.00
_cell.angle_gamma   90.00
#
_symmetry.space_group_name_H-M   'P 1'
#
loop_
_entity.id
_entity.type
_entity.pdbx_description
1 polymer ?
#
loop_
_entity_poly.entity_id
_entity_poly.type
_entity_poly.pdbx_seq_one_letter_code
_entity_poly.pdbx_strand_id
1 'polypeptide(L)'
;MTTARDLALVAADPRDRTVVEQGDLSLALAGAELIDLLDAEALTLDGTLLVPAGPAPAGDRLLSEAAQWLADGGPGETVDDWLWRRGRDLAGRYRTVLEEEGFLEPERRSRNPLRRQRTAPADPSAARAA
;
A
#
# COMPACT_ATOMS: atom_id res chain seq x y z
N MET A 1 9.63 8.50 -10.13
CA MET A 1 9.22 7.91 -8.84
C MET A 1 7.75 7.57 -8.98
N THR A 2 7.32 6.48 -8.36
CA THR A 2 5.94 5.95 -8.43
C THR A 2 5.15 6.50 -7.25
N THR A 3 3.85 6.75 -7.45
CA THR A 3 2.95 7.26 -6.42
C THR A 3 2.94 6.35 -5.20
N ALA A 4 2.92 5.03 -5.41
CA ALA A 4 2.93 4.06 -4.32
C ALA A 4 4.21 4.14 -3.47
N ARG A 5 5.36 4.34 -4.12
CA ARG A 5 6.64 4.49 -3.41
C ARG A 5 6.73 5.79 -2.63
N ASP A 6 6.25 6.89 -3.20
CA ASP A 6 6.19 8.18 -2.51
C ASP A 6 5.26 8.10 -1.30
N LEU A 7 4.10 7.44 -1.45
CA LEU A 7 3.17 7.20 -0.35
C LEU A 7 3.81 6.37 0.78
N ALA A 8 4.54 5.31 0.44
CA ALA A 8 5.24 4.49 1.44
C ALA A 8 6.31 5.28 2.21
N LEU A 9 7.05 6.16 1.53
CA LEU A 9 8.05 7.02 2.15
C LEU A 9 7.41 8.04 3.09
N VAL A 10 6.32 8.68 2.67
CA VAL A 10 5.58 9.65 3.50
C VAL A 10 5.00 8.96 4.73
N ALA A 11 4.38 7.79 4.58
CA ALA A 11 3.81 7.03 5.68
C ALA A 11 4.86 6.54 6.69
N ALA A 12 6.14 6.47 6.28
CA ALA A 12 7.25 6.05 7.12
C ALA A 12 8.06 7.23 7.70
N ASP A 13 7.74 8.49 7.36
CA ASP A 13 8.46 9.66 7.87
C ASP A 13 8.27 9.78 9.40
N PRO A 14 9.32 9.64 10.22
CA PRO A 14 9.22 9.74 11.68
C PRO A 14 8.81 11.14 12.17
N ARG A 15 8.84 12.16 11.31
CA ARG A 15 8.37 13.51 11.61
C ARG A 15 6.85 13.62 11.51
N ASP A 16 6.21 12.76 10.72
CA ASP A 16 4.77 12.68 10.67
C ASP A 16 4.25 12.00 11.96
N ARG A 17 3.25 12.62 12.57
CA ARG A 17 2.63 12.12 13.81
C ARG A 17 1.39 11.28 13.51
N THR A 18 1.00 11.21 12.24
CA THR A 18 -0.15 10.44 11.79
C THR A 18 0.18 8.96 11.86
N VAL A 19 -0.58 8.25 12.66
CA VAL A 19 -0.46 6.79 12.75
C VAL A 19 -1.47 6.20 11.78
N VAL A 20 -0.98 5.69 10.65
CA VAL A 20 -1.82 4.98 9.66
C VAL A 20 -1.85 3.50 10.02
N GLU A 21 -3.04 2.89 9.99
CA GLU A 21 -3.17 1.45 10.18
C GLU A 21 -2.48 0.70 9.03
N GLN A 22 -1.83 -0.43 9.33
CA GLN A 22 -1.14 -1.20 8.28
C GLN A 22 -2.11 -1.75 7.22
N GLY A 23 -3.35 -2.10 7.61
CA GLY A 23 -4.39 -2.53 6.67
C GLY A 23 -4.76 -1.41 5.69
N ASP A 24 -5.12 -0.24 6.22
CA ASP A 24 -5.45 0.94 5.42
C ASP A 24 -4.31 1.37 4.51
N LEU A 25 -3.07 1.40 5.02
CA LEU A 25 -1.89 1.72 4.22
C LEU A 25 -1.70 0.70 3.09
N SER A 26 -1.94 -0.58 3.35
CA SER A 26 -1.77 -1.60 2.32
C SER A 26 -2.81 -1.49 1.20
N LEU A 27 -4.06 -1.14 1.53
CA LEU A 27 -5.08 -0.84 0.52
C LEU A 27 -4.77 0.43 -0.26
N ALA A 28 -4.29 1.48 0.41
CA ALA A 28 -3.88 2.72 -0.24
C ALA A 28 -2.70 2.52 -1.19
N LEU A 29 -1.70 1.71 -0.79
CA LEU A 29 -0.58 1.33 -1.65
C LEU A 29 -1.03 0.54 -2.87
N ALA A 30 -1.97 -0.40 -2.72
CA ALA A 30 -2.51 -1.13 -3.86
C ALA A 30 -3.22 -0.17 -4.82
N GLY A 31 -4.05 0.76 -4.31
CA GLY A 31 -4.67 1.80 -5.13
C GLY A 31 -3.66 2.69 -5.85
N ALA A 32 -2.56 3.04 -5.18
CA ALA A 32 -1.49 3.83 -5.79
C ALA A 32 -0.75 3.05 -6.89
N GLU A 33 -0.45 1.76 -6.69
CA GLU A 33 0.10 0.91 -7.75
C GLU A 33 -0.85 0.83 -8.95
N LEU A 34 -2.15 0.74 -8.72
CA LEU A 34 -3.14 0.72 -9.80
C LEU A 34 -3.10 2.01 -10.63
N ILE A 35 -3.02 3.17 -9.98
CA ILE A 35 -2.88 4.47 -10.65
C ILE A 35 -1.57 4.51 -11.45
N ASP A 36 -0.46 4.10 -10.84
CA ASP A 36 0.85 4.09 -11.50
C ASP A 36 0.87 3.15 -12.74
N LEU A 37 0.15 2.02 -12.70
CA LEU A 37 0.01 1.10 -13.83
C LEU A 37 -0.85 1.67 -14.96
N LEU A 38 -1.92 2.41 -14.62
CA LEU A 38 -2.74 3.12 -15.60
C LEU A 38 -1.94 4.25 -16.27
N ASP A 39 -1.20 5.03 -15.49
CA ASP A 39 -0.34 6.11 -15.99
C ASP A 39 0.79 5.58 -16.89
N ALA A 40 1.27 4.37 -16.62
CA ALA A 40 2.27 3.69 -17.45
C ALA A 40 1.68 2.96 -18.66
N GLU A 41 0.37 3.03 -18.90
CA GLU A 41 -0.35 2.31 -19.96
C GLU A 41 -0.15 0.78 -19.92
N ALA A 42 0.29 0.23 -18.79
CA ALA A 42 0.43 -1.22 -18.59
C ALA A 42 -0.93 -1.91 -18.41
N LEU A 43 -1.93 -1.13 -17.99
CA LEU A 43 -3.29 -1.55 -17.67
C LEU A 43 -4.29 -0.54 -18.23
N THR A 44 -5.50 -0.99 -18.56
CA THR A 44 -6.68 -0.14 -18.79
C THR A 44 -7.88 -0.66 -18.03
N LEU A 45 -8.95 0.15 -17.96
CA LEU A 45 -10.21 -0.19 -17.30
C LEU A 45 -11.33 -0.37 -18.31
N ASP A 46 -12.06 -1.48 -18.21
CA ASP A 46 -13.38 -1.67 -18.82
C ASP A 46 -14.44 -1.65 -17.71
N GLY A 47 -14.99 -0.47 -17.44
CA GLY A 47 -15.81 -0.23 -16.26
C GLY A 47 -15.00 -0.43 -14.98
N THR A 48 -15.30 -1.50 -14.24
CA THR A 48 -14.55 -1.89 -13.03
C THR A 48 -13.59 -3.05 -13.29
N LEU A 49 -13.48 -3.54 -14.52
CA LEU A 49 -12.64 -4.67 -14.88
C LEU A 49 -11.24 -4.18 -15.27
N LEU A 50 -10.24 -4.87 -14.75
CA LEU A 50 -8.84 -4.64 -15.07
C LEU A 50 -8.50 -5.39 -16.36
N VAL A 51 -7.99 -4.67 -17.36
CA VAL A 51 -7.61 -5.22 -18.67
C VAL A 51 -6.13 -4.93 -18.92
N PRO A 52 -5.24 -5.95 -18.91
CA PRO A 52 -3.83 -5.77 -19.25
C PRO A 52 -3.68 -5.19 -20.67
N ALA A 53 -2.89 -4.12 -20.81
CA ALA A 53 -2.84 -3.34 -22.06
C ALA A 53 -1.41 -3.12 -22.60
N GLY A 54 -0.39 -3.21 -21.76
CA GLY A 54 0.98 -2.87 -22.12
C GLY A 54 2.03 -3.65 -21.35
N PRO A 55 3.32 -3.40 -21.63
CA PRO A 55 4.42 -4.02 -20.89
C PRO A 55 4.46 -3.53 -19.44
N ALA A 56 4.99 -4.37 -18.55
CA ALA A 56 5.24 -3.96 -17.17
C ALA A 56 6.20 -2.75 -17.12
N PRO A 57 5.93 -1.73 -16.31
CA PRO A 57 6.80 -0.57 -16.17
C PRO A 57 8.15 -0.99 -15.57
N ALA A 58 9.22 -0.33 -16.01
CA ALA A 58 10.58 -0.55 -15.52
C ALA A 58 10.95 0.46 -14.42
N GLY A 59 11.88 0.09 -13.54
CA GLY A 59 12.49 0.99 -12.55
C GLY A 59 11.90 0.93 -11.14
N ASP A 60 10.76 0.26 -10.95
CA ASP A 60 10.23 -0.09 -9.62
C ASP A 60 9.84 -1.57 -9.61
N ARG A 61 10.59 -2.39 -8.86
CA ARG A 61 10.38 -3.84 -8.83
C ARG A 61 8.99 -4.22 -8.31
N LEU A 62 8.43 -3.48 -7.36
CA LEU A 62 7.13 -3.79 -6.78
C LEU A 62 6.01 -3.48 -7.78
N LEU A 63 6.15 -2.39 -8.54
CA LEU A 63 5.23 -2.05 -9.61
C LEU A 63 5.32 -3.04 -10.78
N SER A 64 6.53 -3.48 -11.16
CA SER A 64 6.70 -4.53 -12.17
C SER A 64 6.06 -5.86 -11.74
N GLU A 65 6.20 -6.24 -10.47
CA GLU A 65 5.53 -7.43 -9.92
C GLU A 65 4.00 -7.29 -9.91
N ALA A 66 3.47 -6.09 -9.61
CA ALA A 66 2.03 -5.82 -9.65
C ALA A 66 1.47 -6.02 -11.07
N ALA A 67 2.18 -5.55 -12.11
CA ALA A 67 1.82 -5.79 -13.50
C ALA A 67 1.82 -7.29 -13.87
N GLN A 68 2.81 -8.05 -13.38
CA GLN A 68 2.85 -9.51 -13.60
C GLN A 68 1.67 -10.22 -12.92
N TRP A 69 1.32 -9.82 -11.69
CA TRP A 69 0.18 -10.36 -10.95
C TRP A 69 -1.17 -10.15 -11.65
N LEU A 70 -1.29 -9.08 -12.45
CA LEU A 70 -2.45 -8.82 -13.29
C LEU A 70 -2.47 -9.72 -14.52
N ALA A 71 -1.33 -9.86 -15.19
CA ALA A 71 -1.21 -10.75 -16.35
C ALA A 71 -1.51 -12.21 -15.98
N ASP A 72 -1.10 -12.64 -14.77
CA ASP A 72 -1.33 -14.00 -14.27
C ASP A 72 -2.75 -14.22 -13.70
N GLY A 73 -3.46 -13.14 -13.34
CA GLY A 73 -4.77 -13.19 -12.67
C GLY A 73 -5.94 -13.65 -13.53
N GLY A 74 -5.73 -13.79 -14.84
CA GLY A 74 -6.77 -14.12 -15.82
C GLY A 74 -7.64 -12.90 -16.20
N PRO A 75 -8.39 -12.98 -17.30
CA PRO A 75 -9.21 -11.87 -17.77
C PRO A 75 -10.39 -11.61 -16.82
N GLY A 76 -10.68 -10.33 -16.55
CA GLY A 76 -11.92 -9.90 -15.89
C GLY A 76 -11.86 -9.80 -14.36
N GLU A 77 -10.69 -9.60 -13.76
CA GLU A 77 -10.61 -9.24 -12.34
C GLU A 77 -11.16 -7.82 -12.12
N THR A 78 -11.95 -7.62 -11.05
CA THR A 78 -12.46 -6.29 -10.71
C THR A 78 -11.41 -5.47 -9.94
N VAL A 79 -11.54 -4.15 -9.97
CA VAL A 79 -10.72 -3.23 -9.16
C VAL A 79 -10.76 -3.64 -7.67
N ASP A 80 -11.95 -3.85 -7.11
CA ASP A 80 -12.12 -4.24 -5.71
C ASP A 80 -11.42 -5.57 -5.37
N ASP A 81 -11.64 -6.61 -6.19
CA ASP A 81 -11.02 -7.93 -5.98
C ASP A 81 -9.50 -7.84 -6.04
N TRP A 82 -8.98 -7.09 -7.01
CA TRP A 82 -7.54 -6.88 -7.15
C TRP A 82 -6.96 -6.12 -5.96
N LEU A 83 -7.60 -5.04 -5.50
CA LEU A 83 -7.16 -4.27 -4.34
C LEU A 83 -7.08 -5.15 -3.08
N TRP A 84 -8.10 -5.97 -2.84
CA TRP A 84 -8.11 -6.91 -1.72
C TRP A 84 -7.05 -8.00 -1.86
N ARG A 85 -6.83 -8.52 -3.06
CA ARG A 85 -5.83 -9.57 -3.30
C ARG A 85 -4.41 -9.05 -3.19
N ARG A 86 -4.12 -7.92 -3.84
CA ARG A 86 -2.80 -7.28 -3.93
C ARG A 86 -2.40 -6.57 -2.64
N GLY A 87 -3.36 -5.94 -1.96
CA GLY A 87 -3.14 -5.24 -0.70
C GLY A 87 -2.81 -6.13 0.50
N ARG A 88 -2.86 -7.47 0.38
CA ARG A 88 -2.49 -8.35 1.50
C ARG A 88 -1.00 -8.20 1.84
N ASP A 89 -0.75 -7.68 3.05
CA ASP A 89 0.57 -7.42 3.63
C ASP A 89 1.46 -6.45 2.81
N LEU A 90 0.86 -5.65 1.92
CA LEU A 90 1.62 -4.82 0.96
C LEU A 90 2.46 -3.75 1.65
N ALA A 91 1.98 -3.13 2.73
CA ALA A 91 2.75 -2.18 3.52
C ALA A 91 4.03 -2.79 4.10
N GLY A 92 3.97 -4.04 4.57
CA GLY A 92 5.14 -4.76 5.07
C GLY A 92 6.16 -5.07 3.98
N ARG A 93 5.68 -5.34 2.74
CA ARG A 93 6.54 -5.56 1.57
C ARG A 93 7.25 -4.26 1.16
N TYR A 94 6.52 -3.15 1.02
CA TYR A 94 7.11 -1.85 0.72
C TYR A 94 8.15 -1.45 1.75
N ARG A 95 7.86 -1.65 3.04
CA ARG A 95 8.82 -1.39 4.11
C ARG A 95 10.11 -2.19 3.93
N THR A 96 9.98 -3.51 3.74
CA THR A 96 11.15 -4.39 3.53
C THR A 96 11.99 -3.91 2.36
N VAL A 97 11.35 -3.60 1.23
CA VAL A 97 12.04 -3.13 0.02
C VAL A 97 12.78 -1.82 0.26
N LEU A 98 12.14 -0.85 0.93
CA LEU A 98 12.74 0.45 1.21
C LEU A 98 13.86 0.38 2.26
N GLU A 99 13.78 -0.55 3.22
CA GLU A 99 14.87 -0.84 4.17
C GLU A 99 16.07 -1.47 3.43
N GLU A 100 15.85 -2.44 2.55
CA GLU A 100 16.90 -3.06 1.72
C GLU A 100 17.61 -2.05 0.81
N GLU A 101 16.86 -1.07 0.30
CA GLU A 101 17.38 -0.02 -0.58
C GLU A 101 17.96 1.17 0.20
N GLY A 102 17.92 1.14 1.55
CA GLY A 102 18.52 2.17 2.42
C GLY A 102 17.72 3.47 2.52
N PHE A 103 16.46 3.49 2.08
CA PHE A 103 15.57 4.65 2.23
C PHE A 103 14.94 4.72 3.62
N LEU A 104 14.82 3.58 4.29
CA LEU A 104 14.31 3.49 5.66
C LEU A 104 15.35 2.85 6.57
N GLU A 105 15.42 3.34 7.80
CA GLU A 105 16.17 2.66 8.86
C GLU A 105 15.48 1.34 9.21
N PRO A 106 16.23 0.24 9.38
CA PRO A 106 15.67 -1.05 9.76
C PRO A 106 14.81 -0.93 11.02
N GLU A 107 13.57 -1.42 10.96
CA GLU A 107 12.78 -1.51 12.18
C GLU A 107 13.49 -2.45 13.15
N ARG A 108 14.02 -1.90 14.25
CA ARG A 108 14.41 -2.75 15.38
C ARG A 108 13.14 -3.37 15.89
N ARG A 109 12.84 -4.60 15.42
CA ARG A 109 11.67 -5.41 15.78
C ARG A 109 11.64 -5.52 17.30
N SER A 110 11.00 -4.56 17.94
CA SER A 110 10.78 -4.57 19.37
C SER A 110 9.94 -5.80 19.60
N ARG A 111 10.52 -6.82 20.24
CA ARG A 111 9.89 -8.10 20.57
C ARG A 111 8.77 -7.94 21.61
N ASN A 112 8.07 -6.81 21.61
CA ASN A 112 6.97 -6.55 22.50
C ASN A 112 5.63 -6.72 21.74
N PRO A 113 5.05 -7.93 21.73
CA PRO A 113 3.78 -8.22 21.04
C PRO A 113 2.58 -7.45 21.61
N LEU A 114 2.77 -6.70 22.72
CA LEU A 114 1.74 -5.92 23.39
C LEU A 114 1.66 -4.46 22.90
N ARG A 115 2.55 -4.02 21.99
CA ARG A 115 2.46 -2.68 21.38
C ARG A 115 1.51 -2.68 20.17
N ARG A 116 0.34 -3.32 20.27
CA ARG A 116 -0.79 -2.92 19.43
C ARG A 116 -1.13 -1.50 19.85
N GLN A 117 -1.04 -0.56 18.91
CA GLN A 117 -1.35 0.84 19.14
C GLN A 117 -2.69 0.95 19.87
N ARG A 118 -2.66 1.35 21.14
CA ARG A 118 -3.85 1.88 21.79
C ARG A 118 -4.16 3.17 21.06
N THR A 119 -5.18 3.18 20.21
CA THR A 119 -5.96 4.38 19.97
C THR A 119 -6.36 4.90 21.35
N ALA A 120 -5.80 6.04 21.74
CA ALA A 120 -6.14 6.68 23.00
C ALA A 120 -7.66 6.94 22.98
N PRO A 121 -8.43 6.51 24.00
CA PRO A 121 -9.84 6.85 24.08
C PRO A 121 -9.96 8.38 24.14
N ALA A 122 -10.85 8.94 23.31
CA ALA A 122 -11.31 10.30 23.50
C ALA A 122 -11.86 10.43 24.94
N ASP A 123 -11.53 11.55 25.57
CA ASP A 123 -11.79 11.84 26.98
C ASP A 123 -13.24 11.47 27.39
N PRO A 124 -13.43 10.52 28.33
CA PRO A 124 -14.76 10.13 28.82
C PRO A 124 -15.45 11.22 29.65
N SER A 125 -14.78 12.35 29.93
CA SER A 125 -15.37 13.47 30.67
C SER A 125 -16.48 14.20 29.89
N ALA A 126 -16.51 14.10 28.55
CA ALA A 126 -17.51 14.75 27.71
C ALA A 126 -18.92 14.12 27.77
N ALA A 127 -19.04 12.88 28.28
CA ALA A 127 -20.30 12.14 28.29
C ALA A 127 -21.19 12.38 29.52
N ARG A 128 -20.78 13.25 30.46
CA ARG A 128 -21.56 13.54 31.70
C ARG A 128 -22.16 14.95 31.77
N ALA A 129 -22.15 15.70 30.68
CA ALA A 129 -22.83 16.99 30.59
C ALA A 129 -23.96 16.92 29.55
N ALA A 130 -25.07 16.27 29.94
CA ALA A 130 -26.39 16.43 29.33
C ALA A 130 -27.45 16.14 30.38
#